data_AF-A0A914MZ76-F1
#
_entry.id   AF-A0A914MZ76-F1
#
_cell.length_a   1.000
_cell.length_b   1.000
_cell.length_c   1.000
_cell.angle_alpha   90.00
_cell.angle_beta   90.00
_cell.angle_gamma   90.00
#
_symmetry.space_group_name_H-M   'P 1'
#
loop_
_entity.id
_entity.type
_entity.pdbx_description
1 polymer ?
#
loop_
_entity_poly.entity_id
_entity_poly.type
_entity_poly.pdbx_seq_one_letter_code
_entity_poly.pdbx_strand_id
1 'polypeptide(L)'
;MLEKNIWEIFSDLMRVVKYWAKQKGLYSNVFGYLSGTALILMTTKICLIYQSASLTFLVQRFFQIYSLWWVLVYLRRPSLFRNYFYNL
;
A
#
# COMPACT_ATOMS: atom_id res chain seq x y z
N MET A 1 19.79 18.19 2.52
CA MET A 1 19.05 17.21 1.72
C MET A 1 18.82 16.03 2.66
N LEU A 2 17.74 16.10 3.45
CA LEU A 2 17.58 15.30 4.66
C LEU A 2 17.11 13.89 4.29
N GLU A 3 17.82 12.87 4.77
CA GLU A 3 17.29 11.51 4.93
C GLU A 3 16.01 11.62 5.76
N LYS A 4 14.85 11.65 5.11
CA LYS A 4 13.58 11.54 5.83
C LYS A 4 13.56 10.15 6.46
N ASN A 5 13.39 10.12 7.78
CA ASN A 5 13.28 8.87 8.51
C ASN A 5 12.13 8.04 7.92
N ILE A 6 12.36 6.75 7.72
CA ILE A 6 11.38 5.79 7.19
C ILE A 6 10.03 5.87 7.93
N TRP A 7 10.08 6.15 9.24
CA TRP A 7 8.93 6.34 10.11
C TRP A 7 8.06 7.54 9.75
N GLU A 8 8.67 8.66 9.31
CA GLU A 8 7.96 9.86 8.87
C GLU A 8 7.23 9.60 7.56
N ILE A 9 7.94 8.98 6.60
CA ILE A 9 7.38 8.60 5.30
C ILE A 9 6.22 7.62 5.48
N PHE A 10 6.38 6.62 6.35
CA PHE A 10 5.32 5.69 6.70
C PHE A 10 4.10 6.40 7.31
N SER A 11 4.32 7.31 8.25
CA SER A 11 3.25 8.05 8.92
C SER A 11 2.48 8.95 7.96
N ASP A 12 3.18 9.63 7.05
CA ASP A 12 2.56 10.46 6.02
C ASP A 12 1.78 9.62 5.00
N LEU A 13 2.34 8.49 4.56
CA LEU A 13 1.65 7.54 3.68
C LEU A 13 0.36 7.02 4.35
N MET A 14 0.44 6.63 5.61
CA MET A 14 -0.72 6.19 6.40
C MET A 14 -1.81 7.26 6.51
N ARG A 15 -1.44 8.54 6.68
CA ARG A 15 -2.40 9.66 6.70
C ARG A 15 -3.13 9.78 5.37
N VAL A 16 -2.40 9.75 4.26
CA VAL A 16 -2.97 9.83 2.89
C VAL A 16 -3.91 8.66 2.63
N VAL A 17 -3.47 7.43 2.89
CA VAL A 17 -4.27 6.22 2.66
C VAL A 17 -5.52 6.19 3.55
N LYS A 18 -5.39 6.59 4.82
CA LYS A 18 -6.54 6.66 5.75
C LYS A 18 -7.55 7.72 5.33
N TYR A 19 -7.08 8.88 4.85
CA TYR A 19 -7.97 9.92 4.32
C TYR A 19 -8.71 9.41 3.08
N TRP A 20 -8.00 8.80 2.12
CA TRP A 20 -8.60 8.17 0.95
C TRP A 20 -9.65 7.12 1.32
N ALA A 21 -9.34 6.22 2.25
CA ALA A 21 -10.25 5.15 2.68
C ALA A 21 -11.54 5.71 3.32
N LYS A 22 -11.42 6.80 4.10
CA LYS A 22 -12.58 7.49 4.67
C LYS A 22 -13.43 8.16 3.58
N GLN A 23 -12.81 8.87 2.65
CA GLN A 23 -13.52 9.55 1.56
C GLN A 23 -14.25 8.57 0.63
N LYS A 24 -13.71 7.35 0.47
CA LYS A 24 -14.35 6.28 -0.32
C LYS A 24 -15.36 5.43 0.46
N GLY A 25 -15.59 5.72 1.74
CA GLY A 25 -16.46 4.90 2.59
C GLY A 25 -15.93 3.48 2.86
N LEU A 26 -14.65 3.22 2.55
CA LEU A 26 -14.00 1.92 2.72
C LEU A 26 -13.44 1.70 4.14
N TYR A 27 -13.56 2.70 5.02
CA TYR A 27 -13.06 2.65 6.39
C TYR A 27 -14.17 2.24 7.36
N SER A 28 -14.44 0.94 7.49
CA SER A 28 -15.32 0.40 8.53
C SER A 28 -15.09 -1.10 8.73
N ASN A 29 -14.78 -1.50 9.95
CA ASN A 29 -14.58 -2.91 10.30
C ASN A 29 -15.91 -3.69 10.40
N VAL A 30 -17.02 -2.98 10.66
CA VAL A 30 -18.33 -3.59 10.96
C VAL A 30 -19.03 -4.09 9.71
N PHE A 31 -18.81 -3.44 8.57
CA PHE A 31 -19.42 -3.80 7.29
C PHE A 31 -18.52 -4.68 6.40
N GLY A 32 -17.41 -5.19 6.95
CA GLY A 32 -16.44 -6.01 6.18
C GLY A 32 -15.54 -5.22 5.23
N TYR A 33 -15.46 -3.89 5.39
CA TYR A 33 -14.51 -3.04 4.66
C TYR A 33 -13.13 -2.98 5.36
N LEU A 34 -12.22 -2.17 4.83
CA LEU A 34 -10.84 -2.08 5.32
C LEU A 34 -10.79 -1.57 6.76
N SER A 35 -10.24 -2.39 7.65
CA SER A 35 -9.96 -2.00 9.04
C SER A 35 -8.71 -1.12 9.13
N GLY A 36 -8.59 -0.36 10.22
CA GLY A 36 -7.39 0.45 10.45
C GLY A 36 -6.11 -0.39 10.52
N THR A 37 -6.19 -1.60 11.10
CA THR A 37 -5.07 -2.55 11.16
C THR A 37 -4.74 -3.14 9.78
N ALA A 38 -5.74 -3.42 8.94
CA ALA A 38 -5.50 -3.86 7.56
C ALA A 38 -4.76 -2.80 6.74
N LEU A 39 -5.14 -1.52 6.87
CA LEU A 39 -4.44 -0.41 6.22
C LEU A 39 -2.98 -0.29 6.70
N ILE A 40 -2.73 -0.47 8.00
CA ILE A 40 -1.37 -0.48 8.56
C ILE A 40 -0.55 -1.61 7.93
N LEU A 41 -1.06 -2.85 7.95
CA LEU A 41 -0.40 -4.01 7.36
C LEU A 41 -0.07 -3.80 5.88
N MET A 42 -1.04 -3.29 5.11
CA MET A 42 -0.86 -3.03 3.69
C MET A 42 0.22 -1.98 3.43
N THR A 43 0.24 -0.92 4.23
CA THR A 43 1.18 0.19 4.10
C THR A 43 2.57 -0.21 4.55
N THR A 44 2.71 -0.95 5.66
CA THR A 44 3.98 -1.48 6.16
C THR A 44 4.65 -2.37 5.11
N LYS A 45 3.88 -3.22 4.42
CA LYS A 45 4.42 -4.08 3.37
C LYS A 45 5.04 -3.27 2.21
N ILE A 46 4.40 -2.18 1.79
CA ILE A 46 4.92 -1.28 0.74
C ILE A 46 6.22 -0.60 1.23
N CYS A 47 6.24 -0.10 2.46
CA CYS A 47 7.42 0.54 3.04
C CYS A 47 8.62 -0.43 3.21
N LEU A 48 8.37 -1.68 3.58
CA LEU A 48 9.42 -2.71 3.68
C LEU A 48 10.03 -3.06 2.31
N ILE A 49 9.23 -3.01 1.25
CA ILE A 49 9.70 -3.34 -0.10
C ILE A 49 10.45 -2.16 -0.74
N TYR A 50 9.99 -0.92 -0.50
CA TYR A 50 10.52 0.29 -1.13
C TYR A 50 11.12 1.26 -0.10
N GLN A 51 12.09 0.77 0.68
CA GLN A 51 12.61 1.46 1.86
C GLN A 51 13.34 2.78 1.59
N SER A 52 13.82 3.01 0.36
CA SER A 52 14.52 4.23 -0.07
C SER A 52 13.70 5.14 -1.00
N ALA A 53 12.40 4.87 -1.17
CA ALA A 53 11.57 5.59 -2.13
C ALA A 53 10.90 6.85 -1.55
N SER A 54 10.56 7.79 -2.43
CA SER A 54 9.83 9.00 -2.07
C SER A 54 8.35 8.70 -1.74
N LEU A 55 7.74 9.54 -0.91
CA LEU A 55 6.33 9.39 -0.51
C LEU A 55 5.39 9.27 -1.71
N THR A 56 5.54 10.12 -2.72
CA THR A 56 4.72 10.12 -3.94
C THR A 56 4.82 8.78 -4.68
N PHE A 57 6.04 8.23 -4.79
CA PHE A 57 6.26 6.93 -5.39
C PHE A 57 5.57 5.82 -4.59
N LEU A 58 5.67 5.83 -3.26
CA LEU A 58 5.02 4.84 -2.40
C LEU A 58 3.49 4.88 -2.51
N VAL A 59 2.89 6.08 -2.57
CA VAL A 59 1.43 6.25 -2.77
C VAL A 59 1.03 5.65 -4.12
N GLN A 60 1.76 5.94 -5.19
CA GLN A 60 1.48 5.40 -6.52
C GLN A 60 1.59 3.87 -6.52
N ARG A 61 2.64 3.32 -5.93
CA ARG A 61 2.86 1.86 -5.83
C ARG A 61 1.78 1.18 -5.01
N PHE A 62 1.36 1.78 -3.90
CA PHE A 62 0.28 1.27 -3.07
C PHE A 62 -0.97 1.01 -3.93
N PHE A 63 -1.44 2.01 -4.67
CA PHE A 63 -2.65 1.87 -5.48
C PHE A 63 -2.47 0.90 -6.65
N GLN A 64 -1.32 0.92 -7.33
CA GLN A 64 -1.06 -0.02 -8.44
C GLN A 64 -1.07 -1.48 -7.96
N ILE A 65 -0.38 -1.78 -6.87
CA ILE A 65 -0.27 -3.15 -6.34
C ILE A 65 -1.62 -3.65 -5.84
N TYR A 66 -2.33 -2.85 -5.03
CA TYR A 66 -3.61 -3.27 -4.46
C TYR A 66 -4.76 -3.22 -5.46
N SER A 67 -4.63 -2.51 -6.58
CA SER A 67 -5.57 -2.59 -7.71
C SER A 67 -5.42 -3.88 -8.52
N LEU A 68 -4.20 -4.40 -8.69
CA LEU A 68 -3.97 -5.65 -9.43
C LEU A 68 -4.07 -6.91 -8.58
N TRP A 69 -4.06 -6.79 -7.25
CA TRP A 69 -4.06 -7.93 -6.34
C TRP A 69 -5.16 -8.94 -6.65
N TRP A 70 -6.38 -8.46 -6.92
CA TRP A 70 -7.55 -9.30 -7.25
C TRP A 70 -7.28 -10.17 -8.48
N VAL A 71 -6.74 -9.57 -9.55
CA VAL A 71 -6.39 -10.28 -10.79
C VAL A 71 -5.32 -11.34 -10.54
N LEU A 72 -4.31 -11.02 -9.72
CA LEU A 72 -3.24 -11.96 -9.38
C LEU A 72 -3.72 -13.13 -8.53
N VAL A 73 -4.71 -12.91 -7.65
CA VAL A 73 -5.37 -13.98 -6.89
C VAL A 73 -6.15 -14.91 -7.82
N TYR A 74 -6.90 -14.37 -8.78
CA TYR A 74 -7.66 -15.17 -9.75
C TYR A 74 -6.75 -16.01 -10.67
N LEU A 75 -5.59 -15.47 -11.08
CA LEU A 75 -4.69 -16.16 -12.01
C LEU A 75 -3.84 -17.27 -11.35
N ARG A 76 -3.87 -17.42 -10.01
CA ARG A 76 -3.12 -18.43 -9.22
C ARG A 76 -1.66 -18.65 -9.69
N ARG A 77 -0.99 -17.60 -10.17
CA ARG A 77 0.38 -17.64 -10.71
C ARG A 77 1.32 -16.76 -9.87
N PRO A 78 1.99 -17.32 -8.85
CA PRO A 78 2.87 -16.54 -7.96
C PRO A 78 4.12 -15.98 -8.64
N SER A 79 4.54 -16.55 -9.78
CA SER A 79 5.70 -16.06 -10.54
C SER A 79 5.49 -14.67 -11.15
N LEU A 80 4.27 -14.35 -11.58
CA LEU A 80 3.94 -13.02 -12.13
C LEU A 80 3.89 -11.96 -11.03
N PHE A 81 3.42 -12.30 -9.84
CA PHE A 81 3.44 -11.40 -8.68
C PHE A 81 4.87 -10.96 -8.38
N ARG A 82 5.81 -11.91 -8.30
CA ARG A 82 7.23 -11.60 -8.06
C ARG A 82 7.77 -10.64 -9.12
N ASN A 83 7.58 -10.95 -10.41
CA ASN A 83 8.07 -10.11 -11.50
C ASN A 83 7.45 -8.70 -11.51
N TYR A 84 6.18 -8.55 -11.13
CA TYR A 84 5.51 -7.24 -11.06
C TYR A 84 6.10 -6.34 -9.97
N PHE A 85 6.56 -6.92 -8.86
CA PHE A 85 7.23 -6.16 -7.79
C PHE A 85 8.66 -5.73 -8.16
N TYR A 86 9.34 -6.48 -9.04
CA TYR A 86 10.74 -6.23 -9.41
C TYR A 86 10.94 -5.51 -10.76
N ASN A 87 10.02 -5.61 -11.73
CA ASN A 87 10.18 -5.05 -13.09
C ASN A 87 9.47 -3.70 -13.30
N LEU A 88 9.07 -3.02 -12.23
CA LEU A 88 8.33 -1.76 -12.28
C LEU A 88 8.95 -0.78 -11.31
#